data_AF-V4CC49-F1
#
_entry.id   AF-V4CC49-F1
#
_cell.length_a   1.000
_cell.length_b   1.000
_cell.length_c   1.000
_cell.angle_alpha   90.00
_cell.angle_beta   90.00
_cell.angle_gamma   90.00
#
_symmetry.space_group_name_H-M   'P 1'
#
loop_
_entity.id
_entity.type
_entity.pdbx_description
1 polymer ?
#
loop_
_entity_poly.entity_id
_entity_poly.type
_entity_poly.pdbx_seq_one_letter_code
_entity_poly.pdbx_strand_id
1 'polypeptide(L)'
;MLEEDEQFVFMLQMPDIQPRTFDPNIPRFELDLLSDEQARNQFRFYKDDIIRLKHALQIPERIILQNRSVVSGTDALCILLRRFAYPNRFSDLERIFGRPNTTLSIVVNTLLEHIHDYFRHVVTEFDQAWMDQRHIQIYADTIHEKRAPLTNCFGFVDGTVRPICRPTRYQRVCYNGHKRIHSLKFQSVMLQFR
;
A
#
# COMPACT_ATOMS: atom_id res chain seq x y z
N MET A 1 -21.42 -11.51 -44.44
CA MET A 1 -21.15 -10.06 -44.50
C MET A 1 -22.42 -9.26 -44.14
N LEU A 2 -23.19 -9.73 -43.15
CA LEU A 2 -24.40 -9.05 -42.61
C LEU A 2 -24.44 -9.12 -41.07
N GLU A 3 -23.50 -9.84 -40.42
CA GLU A 3 -23.50 -10.02 -38.95
C GLU A 3 -22.79 -8.88 -38.20
N GLU A 4 -21.86 -8.16 -38.85
CA GLU A 4 -21.13 -7.04 -38.23
C GLU A 4 -22.01 -5.79 -38.09
N ASP A 5 -22.87 -5.52 -39.08
CA ASP A 5 -23.76 -4.36 -39.07
C ASP A 5 -24.87 -4.48 -38.02
N GLU A 6 -25.39 -5.69 -37.79
CA GLU A 6 -26.38 -5.94 -36.73
C GLU A 6 -25.79 -5.79 -35.33
N GLN A 7 -24.54 -6.21 -35.12
CA GLN A 7 -23.84 -5.99 -33.85
C GLN A 7 -23.57 -4.50 -33.60
N PHE A 8 -23.25 -3.73 -34.65
CA PHE A 8 -23.01 -2.30 -34.54
C PHE A 8 -24.28 -1.52 -34.22
N VAL A 9 -25.40 -1.89 -34.85
CA VAL A 9 -26.74 -1.33 -34.56
C VAL A 9 -27.18 -1.67 -33.14
N PHE A 10 -26.96 -2.90 -32.68
CA PHE A 10 -27.28 -3.31 -31.31
C PHE A 10 -26.46 -2.55 -30.26
N MET A 11 -25.19 -2.26 -30.54
CA MET A 11 -24.31 -1.46 -29.69
C MET A 11 -24.75 0.02 -29.62
N LEU A 12 -25.25 0.58 -30.73
CA LEU A 12 -25.81 1.94 -30.78
C LEU A 12 -27.18 2.07 -30.11
N GLN A 13 -27.92 0.96 -29.97
CA GLN A 13 -29.22 0.90 -29.31
C GLN A 13 -29.15 0.55 -27.82
N MET A 14 -27.94 0.28 -27.30
CA MET A 14 -27.73 0.15 -25.86
C MET A 14 -28.13 1.48 -25.21
N PRO A 15 -29.00 1.49 -24.18
CA PRO A 15 -29.28 2.70 -23.45
C PRO A 15 -27.95 3.25 -22.94
N ASP A 16 -27.69 4.54 -23.18
CA ASP A 16 -26.53 5.23 -22.62
C ASP A 16 -26.43 4.82 -21.15
N ILE A 17 -25.28 4.24 -20.77
CA ILE A 17 -24.99 3.92 -19.38
C ILE A 17 -25.13 5.24 -18.64
N GLN A 18 -26.25 5.40 -17.92
CA GLN A 18 -26.49 6.60 -17.14
C GLN A 18 -25.25 6.79 -16.27
N PRO A 19 -24.58 7.96 -16.34
CA PRO A 19 -23.40 8.19 -15.54
C PRO A 19 -23.78 7.89 -14.09
N ARG A 20 -22.97 7.11 -13.37
CA ARG A 20 -23.25 6.83 -11.95
C ARG A 20 -23.27 8.16 -11.22
N THR A 21 -24.47 8.68 -11.01
CA THR A 21 -24.70 9.98 -10.39
C THR A 21 -24.47 9.86 -8.89
N PHE A 22 -24.07 10.98 -8.29
CA PHE A 22 -23.99 11.11 -6.85
C PHE A 22 -25.36 10.82 -6.22
N ASP A 23 -25.43 9.92 -5.23
CA ASP A 23 -26.63 9.76 -4.41
C ASP A 23 -26.75 10.98 -3.48
N PRO A 24 -27.73 11.87 -3.70
CA PRO A 24 -27.87 13.08 -2.90
C PRO A 24 -28.18 12.82 -1.43
N ASN A 25 -28.59 11.59 -1.07
CA ASN A 25 -28.93 11.22 0.30
C ASN A 25 -27.70 10.81 1.13
N ILE A 26 -26.54 10.59 0.50
CA ILE A 26 -25.31 10.22 1.22
C ILE A 26 -24.45 11.48 1.39
N PRO A 27 -24.26 11.96 2.64
CA PRO A 27 -23.45 13.15 2.88
C PRO A 27 -22.00 12.92 2.45
N ARG A 28 -21.31 14.02 2.14
CA ARG A 28 -19.87 13.99 1.90
C ARG A 28 -19.15 13.67 3.21
N PHE A 29 -18.08 12.92 3.08
CA PHE A 29 -17.20 12.64 4.21
C PHE A 29 -16.49 13.91 4.68
N GLU A 30 -16.39 14.07 5.99
CA GLU A 30 -15.63 15.12 6.65
C GLU A 30 -14.85 14.50 7.82
N LEU A 31 -13.52 14.63 7.79
CA LEU A 31 -12.64 14.05 8.82
C LEU A 31 -12.89 14.67 10.20
N ASP A 32 -13.23 15.96 10.25
CA ASP A 32 -13.40 16.72 11.50
C ASP A 32 -14.61 16.25 12.32
N LEU A 33 -15.61 15.63 11.66
CA LEU A 33 -16.79 15.07 12.32
C LEU A 33 -16.49 13.75 13.05
N LEU A 34 -15.34 13.12 12.80
CA LEU A 34 -14.95 11.90 13.48
C LEU A 34 -14.26 12.19 14.81
N SER A 35 -14.51 11.34 15.80
CA SER A 35 -13.66 11.26 16.99
C SER A 35 -12.30 10.65 16.64
N ASP A 36 -11.29 10.87 17.48
CA ASP A 36 -9.96 10.27 17.28
C ASP A 36 -9.99 8.74 17.31
N GLU A 37 -10.86 8.14 18.14
CA GLU A 37 -11.05 6.69 18.18
C GLU A 37 -11.65 6.18 16.87
N GLN A 38 -12.66 6.88 16.32
CA GLN A 38 -13.24 6.54 15.04
C GLN A 38 -12.21 6.65 13.90
N ALA A 39 -11.42 7.71 13.88
CA ALA A 39 -10.33 7.88 12.92
C ALA A 39 -9.30 6.74 13.02
N ARG A 40 -8.88 6.40 14.24
CA ARG A 40 -7.93 5.29 14.48
C ARG A 40 -8.48 3.94 14.02
N ASN A 41 -9.75 3.68 14.28
CA ASN A 41 -10.41 2.43 13.89
C ASN A 41 -10.62 2.33 12.37
N GLN A 42 -10.97 3.43 11.72
CA GLN A 42 -11.24 3.44 10.28
C GLN A 42 -9.96 3.46 9.42
N PHE A 43 -8.98 4.28 9.80
CA PHE A 43 -7.81 4.60 8.97
C PHE A 43 -6.49 4.09 9.53
N ARG A 44 -6.47 3.56 10.76
CA ARG A 44 -5.25 3.19 11.50
C ARG A 44 -4.35 4.37 11.89
N PHE A 45 -4.86 5.60 11.88
CA PHE A 45 -4.15 6.81 12.31
C PHE A 45 -5.09 7.73 13.09
N TYR A 46 -4.54 8.51 14.03
CA TYR A 46 -5.26 9.61 14.66
C TYR A 46 -5.41 10.78 13.68
N LYS A 47 -6.34 11.72 13.95
CA LYS A 47 -6.61 12.83 13.01
C LYS A 47 -5.36 13.66 12.74
N ASP A 48 -4.63 14.05 13.79
CA ASP A 48 -3.39 14.83 13.65
C ASP A 48 -2.31 14.06 12.87
N ASP A 49 -2.23 12.74 13.04
CA ASP A 49 -1.29 11.92 12.29
C ASP A 49 -1.66 11.82 10.81
N ILE A 50 -2.95 11.84 10.45
CA ILE A 50 -3.39 11.90 9.04
C ILE A 50 -2.93 13.21 8.40
N ILE A 51 -3.05 14.33 9.11
CA ILE A 51 -2.57 15.63 8.61
C ILE A 51 -1.05 15.63 8.46
N ARG A 52 -0.31 15.15 9.47
CA ARG A 52 1.14 15.01 9.40
C ARG A 52 1.57 14.10 8.24
N LEU A 53 0.87 12.99 8.04
CA LEU A 53 1.13 12.04 6.96
C LEU A 53 0.88 12.66 5.59
N LYS A 54 -0.19 13.44 5.43
CA LYS A 54 -0.47 14.20 4.20
C LYS A 54 0.70 15.10 3.82
N HIS A 55 1.24 15.85 4.78
CA HIS A 55 2.40 16.70 4.56
C HIS A 55 3.67 15.89 4.24
N ALA A 56 3.92 14.81 4.98
CA ALA A 56 5.08 13.95 4.75
C ALA A 56 5.07 13.28 3.37
N LEU A 57 3.89 12.85 2.91
CA LEU A 57 3.66 12.27 1.58
C LEU A 57 3.53 13.32 0.46
N GLN A 58 3.71 14.60 0.79
CA GLN A 58 3.63 15.71 -0.16
C GLN A 58 2.32 15.73 -0.97
N ILE A 59 1.21 15.36 -0.32
CA ILE A 59 -0.10 15.30 -0.97
C ILE A 59 -0.65 16.73 -1.10
N PRO A 60 -1.02 17.19 -2.30
CA PRO A 60 -1.51 18.54 -2.50
C PRO A 60 -2.86 18.77 -1.82
N GLU A 61 -3.21 20.02 -1.55
CA GLU A 61 -4.49 20.37 -0.93
C GLU A 61 -5.70 19.93 -1.76
N ARG A 62 -5.57 19.93 -3.08
CA ARG A 62 -6.60 19.50 -4.02
C ARG A 62 -5.97 18.61 -5.08
N ILE A 63 -6.66 17.51 -5.39
CA ILE A 63 -6.30 16.58 -6.45
C ILE A 63 -7.35 16.69 -7.55
N ILE A 64 -6.89 16.94 -8.77
CA ILE A 64 -7.72 16.97 -9.97
C ILE A 64 -7.63 15.58 -10.61
N LEU A 65 -8.77 14.89 -10.69
CA LEU A 65 -8.86 13.56 -11.26
C LEU A 65 -8.98 13.61 -12.79
N GLN A 66 -8.76 12.48 -13.48
CA GLN A 66 -8.83 12.39 -14.94
C GLN A 66 -10.17 12.84 -15.53
N ASN A 67 -11.27 12.61 -14.80
CA ASN A 67 -12.61 13.07 -15.17
C ASN A 67 -12.88 14.54 -14.77
N ARG A 68 -11.84 15.32 -14.44
CA ARG A 68 -11.87 16.71 -13.97
C ARG A 68 -12.60 16.96 -12.65
N SER A 69 -13.03 15.90 -11.96
CA SER A 69 -13.56 16.06 -10.61
C SER A 69 -12.43 16.39 -9.62
N VAL A 70 -12.77 17.16 -8.59
CA VAL A 70 -11.81 17.64 -7.60
C VAL A 70 -12.10 16.99 -6.25
N VAL A 71 -11.06 16.50 -5.59
CA VAL A 71 -11.11 15.90 -4.25
C VAL A 71 -10.08 16.58 -3.37
N SER A 72 -10.38 16.78 -2.08
CA SER A 72 -9.40 17.33 -1.14
C SER A 72 -8.27 16.30 -0.93
N GLY A 73 -7.05 16.77 -0.68
CA GLY A 73 -5.92 15.89 -0.40
C GLY A 73 -6.16 15.03 0.84
N THR A 74 -6.82 15.58 1.85
CA THR A 74 -7.17 14.88 3.10
C THR A 74 -8.21 13.79 2.85
N ASP A 75 -9.28 14.06 2.09
CA ASP A 75 -10.28 13.05 1.72
C ASP A 75 -9.63 11.92 0.93
N ALA A 76 -8.80 12.27 -0.06
CA ALA A 76 -8.12 11.31 -0.89
C ALA A 76 -7.21 10.39 -0.06
N LEU A 77 -6.47 10.97 0.89
CA LEU A 77 -5.67 10.21 1.83
C LEU A 77 -6.53 9.30 2.71
N CYS A 78 -7.66 9.78 3.26
CA CYS A 78 -8.56 8.97 4.07
C CYS A 78 -9.16 7.81 3.27
N ILE A 79 -9.52 8.02 2.00
CA ILE A 79 -9.99 6.97 1.09
C ILE A 79 -8.91 5.90 0.91
N LEU A 80 -7.66 6.30 0.64
CA LEU A 80 -6.54 5.38 0.48
C LEU A 80 -6.22 4.62 1.78
N LEU A 81 -6.12 5.31 2.90
CA LEU A 81 -5.88 4.70 4.21
C LEU A 81 -6.98 3.70 4.56
N ARG A 82 -8.25 4.04 4.31
CA ARG A 82 -9.36 3.12 4.53
C ARG A 82 -9.23 1.88 3.65
N ARG A 83 -8.84 2.05 2.38
CA ARG A 83 -8.60 0.94 1.44
C ARG A 83 -7.51 -0.02 1.94
N PHE A 84 -6.48 0.50 2.59
CA PHE A 84 -5.34 -0.29 3.09
C PHE A 84 -5.52 -0.82 4.52
N ALA A 85 -6.45 -0.27 5.30
CA ALA A 85 -6.69 -0.69 6.67
C ALA A 85 -7.28 -2.12 6.80
N TYR A 86 -8.07 -2.55 5.81
CA TYR A 86 -8.69 -3.88 5.72
C TYR A 86 -9.31 -4.10 4.31
N PRO A 87 -9.35 -5.33 3.76
CA PRO A 87 -10.05 -5.61 2.50
C PRO A 87 -11.51 -5.15 2.53
N ASN A 88 -11.84 -4.13 1.75
CA ASN A 88 -13.19 -3.60 1.60
C ASN A 88 -13.63 -3.64 0.14
N ARG A 89 -14.93 -3.66 -0.13
CA ARG A 89 -15.44 -3.41 -1.49
C ARG A 89 -15.59 -1.90 -1.66
N PHE A 90 -15.41 -1.39 -2.88
CA PHE A 90 -15.65 0.03 -3.13
C PHE A 90 -17.10 0.40 -2.76
N SER A 91 -18.07 -0.48 -3.01
CA SER A 91 -19.49 -0.28 -2.65
C SER A 91 -19.71 0.01 -1.17
N ASP A 92 -18.85 -0.52 -0.30
CA ASP A 92 -18.93 -0.26 1.15
C ASP A 92 -18.37 1.13 1.47
N LEU A 93 -17.36 1.57 0.71
CA LEU A 93 -16.76 2.89 0.83
C LEU A 93 -17.66 3.99 0.26
N GLU A 94 -18.49 3.68 -0.74
CA GLU A 94 -19.51 4.60 -1.29
C GLU A 94 -20.38 5.20 -0.18
N ARG A 95 -20.80 4.38 0.78
CA ARG A 95 -21.62 4.80 1.93
C ARG A 95 -20.88 5.68 2.94
N ILE A 96 -19.56 5.51 3.03
CA ILE A 96 -18.72 6.25 3.98
C ILE A 96 -18.31 7.61 3.39
N PHE A 97 -17.96 7.63 2.10
CA PHE A 97 -17.37 8.79 1.44
C PHE A 97 -18.36 9.58 0.56
N GLY A 98 -19.57 9.04 0.34
CA GLY A 98 -20.58 9.65 -0.51
C GLY A 98 -20.14 9.80 -1.96
N ARG A 99 -19.18 9.00 -2.43
CA ARG A 99 -18.60 9.09 -3.79
C ARG A 99 -18.83 7.78 -4.53
N PRO A 100 -19.20 7.80 -5.83
CA PRO A 100 -19.32 6.58 -6.62
C PRO A 100 -18.04 5.74 -6.60
N ASN A 101 -18.20 4.42 -6.69
CA ASN A 101 -17.12 3.42 -6.66
C ASN A 101 -16.05 3.69 -7.71
N THR A 102 -16.48 4.16 -8.88
CA THR A 102 -15.59 4.56 -9.97
C THR A 102 -14.71 5.74 -9.55
N THR A 103 -15.29 6.78 -8.94
CA THR A 103 -14.54 7.92 -8.41
C THR A 103 -13.58 7.49 -7.29
N LEU A 104 -14.04 6.66 -6.36
CA LEU A 104 -13.20 6.14 -5.28
C LEU A 104 -12.00 5.35 -5.81
N SER A 105 -12.22 4.50 -6.82
CA SER A 105 -11.13 3.77 -7.46
C SER A 105 -10.14 4.69 -8.16
N ILE A 106 -10.61 5.72 -8.86
CA ILE A 106 -9.74 6.70 -9.52
C ILE A 106 -8.90 7.43 -8.46
N VAL A 107 -9.51 7.89 -7.36
CA VAL A 107 -8.80 8.55 -6.25
C VAL A 107 -7.69 7.67 -5.68
N VAL A 108 -7.99 6.40 -5.38
CA VAL A 108 -7.01 5.46 -4.83
C VAL A 108 -5.83 5.28 -5.78
N ASN A 109 -6.09 5.05 -7.07
CA ASN A 109 -5.02 4.83 -8.04
C ASN A 109 -4.19 6.10 -8.26
N THR A 110 -4.82 7.27 -8.40
CA THR A 110 -4.11 8.54 -8.55
C THR A 110 -3.21 8.83 -7.34
N LEU A 111 -3.68 8.56 -6.13
CA LEU A 111 -2.86 8.80 -4.94
C LEU A 111 -1.73 7.77 -4.81
N LEU A 112 -1.96 6.52 -5.22
CA LEU A 112 -0.91 5.50 -5.25
C LEU A 112 0.17 5.83 -6.27
N GLU A 113 -0.21 6.27 -7.46
CA GLU A 113 0.72 6.74 -8.49
C GLU A 113 1.54 7.93 -7.98
N HIS A 114 0.89 8.93 -7.37
CA HIS A 114 1.60 10.05 -6.72
C HIS A 114 2.63 9.57 -5.70
N ILE A 115 2.23 8.72 -4.74
CA ILE A 115 3.17 8.22 -3.72
C ILE A 115 4.30 7.41 -4.37
N HIS A 116 3.98 6.57 -5.35
CA HIS A 116 4.98 5.78 -6.05
C HIS A 116 5.97 6.69 -6.80
N ASP A 117 5.51 7.67 -7.55
CA ASP A 117 6.38 8.52 -8.37
C ASP A 117 7.34 9.35 -7.51
N TYR A 118 6.86 9.85 -6.37
CA TYR A 118 7.69 10.61 -5.44
C TYR A 118 8.63 9.71 -4.62
N PHE A 119 8.17 8.55 -4.14
CA PHE A 119 8.88 7.76 -3.13
C PHE A 119 9.39 6.40 -3.62
N ARG A 120 9.25 6.06 -4.92
CA ARG A 120 9.77 4.80 -5.47
C ARG A 120 11.25 4.60 -5.15
N HIS A 121 12.05 5.66 -5.22
CA HIS A 121 13.48 5.62 -4.93
C HIS A 121 13.76 5.08 -3.52
N VAL A 122 12.93 5.44 -2.53
CA VAL A 122 13.04 4.95 -1.14
C VAL A 122 12.82 3.43 -1.04
N VAL A 123 11.97 2.87 -1.91
CA VAL A 123 11.59 1.45 -1.88
C VAL A 123 12.50 0.61 -2.78
N THR A 124 12.92 1.16 -3.92
CA THR A 124 13.68 0.42 -4.93
C THR A 124 15.19 0.51 -4.73
N GLU A 125 15.68 1.55 -4.05
CA GLU A 125 17.11 1.77 -3.84
C GLU A 125 17.47 1.48 -2.39
N PHE A 126 18.50 0.65 -2.20
CA PHE A 126 19.00 0.32 -0.86
C PHE A 126 19.97 1.37 -0.31
N ASP A 127 20.53 2.21 -1.19
CA ASP A 127 21.46 3.29 -0.86
C ASP A 127 20.69 4.53 -0.36
N GLN A 128 20.23 4.44 0.89
CA GLN A 128 19.50 5.50 1.55
C GLN A 128 20.39 6.19 2.58
N ALA A 129 20.10 7.45 2.92
CA ALA A 129 20.88 8.21 3.90
C ALA A 129 20.97 7.52 5.28
N TRP A 130 19.95 6.75 5.66
CA TRP A 130 19.92 5.97 6.91
C TRP A 130 20.56 4.57 6.79
N MET A 131 21.17 4.26 5.65
CA MET A 131 21.86 3.00 5.35
C MET A 131 23.37 3.21 5.12
N ASP A 132 23.92 4.35 5.54
CA ASP A 132 25.38 4.54 5.55
C ASP A 132 26.07 3.64 6.58
N GLN A 133 27.39 3.51 6.47
CA GLN A 133 28.21 2.65 7.34
C GLN A 133 28.02 2.97 8.84
N ARG A 134 27.83 4.25 9.19
CA ARG A 134 27.69 4.69 10.58
C ARG A 134 26.35 4.25 11.15
N HIS A 135 25.26 4.45 10.42
CA HIS A 135 23.92 4.03 10.83
C HIS A 135 23.81 2.51 10.92
N ILE A 136 24.37 1.79 9.96
CA ILE A 136 24.36 0.33 9.98
C ILE A 136 25.12 -0.21 11.21
N GLN A 137 26.26 0.40 11.57
CA GLN A 137 26.98 0.03 12.79
C GLN A 137 26.13 0.29 14.05
N ILE A 138 25.45 1.45 14.14
CA ILE A 138 24.54 1.76 15.24
C ILE A 138 23.43 0.72 15.36
N TYR A 139 22.84 0.28 14.23
CA TYR A 139 21.82 -0.77 14.23
C TYR A 139 22.38 -2.10 14.73
N ALA A 140 23.57 -2.50 14.29
CA ALA A 140 24.20 -3.73 14.72
C ALA A 140 24.50 -3.73 16.23
N ASP A 141 25.07 -2.64 16.74
CA ASP A 141 25.37 -2.46 18.16
C ASP A 141 24.09 -2.53 18.99
N THR A 142 23.05 -1.79 18.58
CA THR A 142 21.75 -1.77 19.27
C THR A 142 21.10 -3.16 19.30
N ILE A 143 21.18 -3.92 18.20
CA ILE A 143 20.65 -5.29 18.12
C ILE A 143 21.45 -6.21 19.06
N HIS A 144 22.77 -6.11 19.07
CA HIS A 144 23.62 -6.91 19.95
C HIS A 144 23.38 -6.59 21.45
N GLU A 145 23.21 -5.31 21.81
CA GLU A 145 22.86 -4.87 23.16
C GLU A 145 21.52 -5.47 23.65
N LYS A 146 20.59 -5.76 22.73
CA LYS A 146 19.36 -6.52 23.01
C LYS A 146 19.58 -8.04 23.14
N ARG A 147 20.84 -8.47 23.32
CA ARG A 147 21.28 -9.86 23.48
C ARG A 147 21.15 -10.72 22.23
N ALA A 148 21.19 -10.10 21.04
CA ALA A 148 21.30 -10.88 19.81
C ALA A 148 22.67 -11.58 19.74
N PRO A 149 22.74 -12.83 19.23
CA PRO A 149 23.96 -13.64 19.27
C PRO A 149 25.07 -13.15 18.33
N LEU A 150 24.72 -12.35 17.31
CA LEU A 150 25.65 -11.83 16.31
C LEU A 150 25.94 -10.36 16.60
N THR A 151 27.23 -10.00 16.67
CA THR A 151 27.71 -8.63 16.90
C THR A 151 27.59 -7.73 15.67
N ASN A 152 27.40 -8.32 14.48
CA ASN A 152 27.40 -7.61 13.21
C ASN A 152 26.04 -7.68 12.49
N CYS A 153 24.98 -8.09 13.17
CA CYS A 153 23.63 -8.21 12.61
C CYS A 153 22.90 -6.87 12.71
N PHE A 154 22.62 -6.23 11.59
CA PHE A 154 21.95 -4.92 11.57
C PHE A 154 20.47 -4.96 11.14
N GLY A 155 19.98 -6.13 10.71
CA GLY A 155 18.60 -6.29 10.27
C GLY A 155 18.17 -7.74 10.20
N PHE A 156 16.86 -7.96 10.21
CA PHE A 156 16.24 -9.29 10.11
C PHE A 156 15.46 -9.42 8.82
N VAL A 157 15.55 -10.59 8.19
CA VAL A 157 14.81 -10.89 6.96
C VAL A 157 13.50 -11.53 7.36
N ASP A 158 12.37 -10.92 6.96
CA ASP A 158 11.07 -11.54 7.16
C ASP A 158 10.98 -12.85 6.35
N GLY A 159 10.40 -13.88 6.97
CA GLY A 159 10.70 -15.31 6.83
C GLY A 159 10.37 -15.98 5.50
N THR A 160 10.77 -15.37 4.38
CA THR A 160 10.56 -15.87 3.03
C THR A 160 11.37 -17.14 2.82
N VAL A 161 10.65 -18.25 2.72
CA VAL A 161 11.21 -19.56 2.37
C VAL A 161 11.63 -19.52 0.90
N ARG A 162 12.93 -19.65 0.62
CA ARG A 162 13.47 -19.66 -0.75
C ARG A 162 13.65 -21.10 -1.23
N PRO A 163 12.79 -21.64 -2.10
CA PRO A 163 12.89 -23.02 -2.56
C PRO A 163 14.21 -23.27 -3.30
N ILE A 164 14.77 -24.46 -3.11
CA ILE A 164 15.95 -24.95 -3.82
C ILE A 164 15.72 -26.39 -4.31
N CYS A 165 16.52 -26.82 -5.30
CA CYS A 165 16.59 -28.23 -5.66
C CYS A 165 17.06 -29.08 -4.46
N ARG A 166 16.71 -30.37 -4.45
CA ARG A 166 17.16 -31.30 -3.41
C ARG A 166 18.70 -31.35 -3.38
N PRO A 167 19.36 -30.88 -2.30
CA PRO A 167 20.81 -30.85 -2.28
C PRO A 167 21.37 -32.24 -1.95
N THR A 168 22.53 -32.56 -2.52
CA THR A 168 23.25 -33.82 -2.25
C THR A 168 23.82 -33.87 -0.82
N ARG A 169 24.19 -32.70 -0.26
CA ARG A 169 24.70 -32.54 1.11
C ARG A 169 23.73 -31.71 1.94
N TYR A 170 23.70 -31.94 3.25
CA TYR A 170 22.87 -31.17 4.21
C TYR A 170 21.37 -31.19 3.89
N GLN A 171 20.90 -32.24 3.23
CA GLN A 171 19.50 -32.38 2.82
C GLN A 171 18.52 -32.15 3.97
N ARG A 172 18.77 -32.76 5.13
CA ARG A 172 17.93 -32.61 6.33
C ARG A 172 17.91 -31.17 6.86
N VAL A 173 19.02 -30.45 6.75
CA VAL A 173 19.15 -29.06 7.22
C VAL A 173 18.35 -28.12 6.33
N CYS A 174 18.40 -28.33 5.01
CA CYS A 174 17.67 -27.51 4.05
C CYS A 174 16.19 -27.92 3.93
N TYR A 175 15.75 -29.05 4.47
CA TYR A 175 14.37 -29.49 4.34
C TYR A 175 13.45 -28.72 5.30
N ASN A 176 12.52 -27.94 4.74
CA ASN A 176 11.47 -27.27 5.50
C ASN A 176 10.26 -28.19 5.62
N GLY A 177 10.07 -28.79 6.80
CA GLY A 177 8.97 -29.73 7.04
C GLY A 177 7.57 -29.11 6.87
N HIS A 178 7.39 -27.83 7.23
CA HIS A 178 6.09 -27.16 7.11
C HIS A 178 5.68 -26.96 5.64
N LYS A 179 6.61 -26.57 4.78
CA LYS A 179 6.36 -26.38 3.33
C LYS A 179 6.63 -27.65 2.50
N ARG A 180 7.20 -28.70 3.12
CA ARG A 180 7.59 -29.99 2.50
C ARG A 180 8.55 -29.87 1.31
N ILE A 181 9.38 -28.84 1.30
CA ILE A 181 10.35 -28.53 0.23
C ILE A 181 11.75 -28.36 0.81
N HIS A 182 12.77 -28.50 -0.03
CA HIS A 182 14.11 -28.01 0.31
C HIS A 182 14.14 -26.50 0.08
N SER A 183 14.69 -25.75 1.03
CA SER A 183 14.70 -24.30 0.98
C SER A 183 15.84 -23.71 1.80
N LEU A 184 16.23 -22.50 1.43
CA LEU A 184 17.04 -21.62 2.27
C LEU A 184 16.13 -20.65 3.01
N LYS A 185 16.44 -20.40 4.27
CA LYS A 185 15.80 -19.37 5.09
C LYS A 185 16.88 -18.43 5.60
N PHE A 186 16.91 -17.22 5.06
CA PHE A 186 17.73 -16.15 5.59
C PHE A 186 17.07 -15.60 6.84
N GLN A 187 17.86 -15.31 7.87
CA GLN A 187 17.36 -14.82 9.16
C GLN A 187 17.80 -13.38 9.42
N SER A 188 19.02 -13.04 9.05
CA SER A 188 19.63 -11.76 9.33
C SER A 188 20.44 -11.22 8.16
N VAL A 189 20.62 -9.91 8.16
CA VAL A 189 21.55 -9.17 7.31
C VAL A 189 22.72 -8.75 8.19
N MET A 190 23.94 -9.00 7.72
CA MET A 190 25.16 -8.83 8.49
C MET A 190 26.11 -7.85 7.82
N LEU A 191 26.83 -7.06 8.62
CA LEU A 191 27.97 -6.29 8.19
C LEU A 191 29.11 -7.24 7.82
N GLN A 192 29.62 -7.11 6.60
CA GLN A 192 30.81 -7.83 6.16
C GLN A 192 32.03 -6.97 6.48
N PHE A 193 32.80 -7.37 7.49
CA PHE A 193 34.12 -6.79 7.71
C PHE A 193 35.04 -7.28 6.58
N ARG A 194 35.60 -6.34 5.82
CA ARG A 194 36.74 -6.60 4.93
C ARG A 194 38.03 -6.29 5.67
#